data_AF-A0A817N8P6-F1
#
_entry.id   AF-A0A817N8P6-F1
#
_cell.length_a   1.000
_cell.length_b   1.000
_cell.length_c   1.000
_cell.angle_alpha   90.00
_cell.angle_beta   90.00
_cell.angle_gamma   90.00
#
_symmetry.space_group_name_H-M   'P 1'
#
loop_
_entity.id
_entity.type
_entity.pdbx_description
1 polymer ?
#
loop_
_entity_poly.entity_id
_entity_poly.type
_entity_poly.pdbx_seq_one_letter_code
_entity_poly.pdbx_strand_id
1 'polypeptide(L)'
;MACKAFFRRNAVRLGTYEFICPKDGDCPITHTYRRLCNCCRLAKCFRVGMQKDLILSEAAKEARRQTVTQNRQKRELALKTKCLDL
;
A
#
# COMPACT_ATOMS: atom_id res chain seq x y z
N MET A 1 6.35 -0.93 11.57
CA MET A 1 5.40 -0.78 10.45
C MET A 1 4.24 -1.76 10.57
N ALA A 2 3.01 -1.37 10.21
CA ALA A 2 1.82 -2.22 10.29
C ALA A 2 1.67 -3.20 9.10
N CYS A 3 0.88 -4.28 9.32
CA CYS A 3 0.41 -5.29 8.34
C CYS A 3 0.10 -4.73 6.94
N LYS A 4 -0.90 -3.85 6.92
CA LYS A 4 -1.47 -3.26 5.70
C LYS A 4 -0.43 -2.50 4.86
N ALA A 5 0.34 -1.63 5.50
CA ALA A 5 1.36 -0.85 4.79
C ALA A 5 2.56 -1.70 4.36
N PHE A 6 2.87 -2.77 5.10
CA PHE A 6 3.94 -3.69 4.77
C PHE A 6 3.58 -4.48 3.52
N PHE A 7 2.39 -5.07 3.51
CA PHE A 7 1.90 -5.86 2.40
C PHE A 7 1.88 -5.06 1.10
N ARG A 8 1.30 -3.85 1.10
CA ARG A 8 1.25 -2.99 -0.11
C ARG A 8 2.62 -2.69 -0.74
N ARG A 9 3.67 -2.58 0.07
CA ARG A 9 5.03 -2.28 -0.39
C ARG A 9 5.76 -3.50 -0.93
N ASN A 10 5.52 -4.66 -0.32
CA ASN A 10 6.33 -5.85 -0.54
C ASN A 10 5.66 -6.86 -1.48
N ALA A 11 4.32 -6.93 -1.52
CA ALA A 11 3.59 -7.86 -2.38
C ALA A 11 3.82 -7.60 -3.88
N VAL A 12 4.07 -6.35 -4.27
CA VAL A 12 4.39 -5.96 -5.66
C VAL A 12 5.82 -6.29 -6.07
N ARG A 13 6.70 -6.60 -5.10
CA ARG A 13 8.09 -7.00 -5.31
C ARG A 13 8.29 -8.51 -5.14
N LEU A 14 7.21 -9.27 -4.99
CA LEU A 14 7.29 -10.71 -4.86
C LEU A 14 7.98 -11.31 -6.08
N GLY A 15 8.99 -12.16 -5.87
CA GLY A 15 9.83 -12.73 -6.93
C GLY A 15 11.17 -12.02 -7.12
N THR A 16 11.46 -10.94 -6.40
CA THR A 16 12.82 -10.39 -6.31
C THR A 16 13.63 -11.10 -5.22
N TYR A 17 14.96 -11.06 -5.34
CA TYR A 17 15.90 -11.69 -4.40
C TYR A 17 15.81 -11.17 -2.94
N GLU A 18 15.02 -10.13 -2.67
CA GLU A 18 14.95 -9.45 -1.37
C GLU A 18 14.16 -10.22 -0.29
N PHE A 19 13.50 -11.33 -0.62
CA PHE A 19 12.68 -12.09 0.33
C PHE A 19 13.27 -13.45 0.71
N ILE A 20 14.55 -13.47 1.07
CA ILE A 20 15.20 -14.64 1.66
C ILE A 20 14.95 -14.65 3.18
N CYS A 21 14.56 -15.80 3.73
CA CYS A 21 14.50 -15.97 5.17
C CYS A 21 15.93 -16.15 5.72
N PRO A 22 16.35 -15.43 6.77
CA PRO A 22 17.65 -15.65 7.40
C PRO A 22 17.72 -16.95 8.24
N LYS A 23 16.63 -17.72 8.29
CA LYS A 23 16.45 -18.96 9.05
C LYS A 23 15.70 -19.97 8.15
N ASP A 24 14.85 -20.82 8.74
CA ASP A 24 14.21 -21.97 8.07
C ASP A 24 12.83 -21.67 7.46
N GLY A 25 12.51 -20.40 7.23
CA GLY A 25 11.25 -20.01 6.57
C GLY A 25 9.99 -20.04 7.45
N ASP A 26 10.12 -20.28 8.75
CA ASP A 26 9.01 -20.48 9.70
C ASP A 26 8.96 -19.44 10.84
N CYS A 27 9.68 -18.32 10.71
CA CYS A 27 9.82 -17.33 11.77
C CYS A 27 8.47 -16.90 12.40
N PRO A 28 8.37 -16.82 13.74
CA PRO A 28 7.16 -16.37 14.43
C PRO A 28 6.87 -14.90 14.13
N ILE A 29 5.68 -14.61 13.59
CA ILE A 29 5.26 -13.25 13.23
C ILE A 29 4.31 -12.71 14.30
N THR A 30 4.90 -12.11 15.34
CA THR A 30 4.18 -11.42 16.42
C THR A 30 4.34 -9.90 16.32
N HIS A 31 3.65 -9.13 17.18
CA HIS A 31 3.80 -7.67 17.19
C HIS A 31 5.27 -7.23 17.37
N THR A 32 6.01 -7.95 18.22
CA THR A 32 7.42 -7.74 18.56
C THR A 32 8.35 -8.21 17.44
N TYR A 33 8.16 -9.45 16.93
CA TYR A 33 9.13 -10.09 16.05
C TYR A 33 8.88 -9.92 14.54
N ARG A 34 7.73 -9.38 14.13
CA ARG A 34 7.37 -9.16 12.71
C ARG A 34 8.32 -8.26 11.91
N ARG A 35 9.36 -7.67 12.50
CA ARG A 35 10.36 -6.89 11.75
C ARG A 35 11.62 -7.68 11.43
N LEU A 36 11.81 -8.86 12.05
CA LEU A 36 13.03 -9.65 11.92
C LEU A 36 13.12 -10.44 10.63
N CYS A 37 11.97 -10.75 10.00
CA CYS A 37 11.95 -11.50 8.75
C CYS A 37 10.86 -10.99 7.81
N ASN A 38 11.27 -10.30 6.74
CA ASN A 38 10.34 -9.82 5.71
C ASN A 38 9.74 -10.97 4.89
N CYS A 39 10.52 -12.04 4.64
CA CYS A 39 10.07 -13.23 3.93
C CYS A 39 8.87 -13.90 4.63
N CYS A 40 9.06 -14.40 5.85
CA CYS A 40 8.01 -15.08 6.62
C CYS A 40 6.81 -14.16 6.91
N ARG A 41 7.05 -12.85 7.09
CA ARG A 41 5.97 -11.89 7.27
C ARG A 41 5.11 -11.75 6.01
N LEU A 42 5.73 -11.63 4.83
CA LEU A 42 5.00 -11.54 3.57
C LEU A 42 4.25 -12.83 3.28
N ALA A 43 4.89 -13.98 3.50
CA ALA A 43 4.25 -15.30 3.38
C ALA A 43 3.03 -15.42 4.31
N LYS A 44 3.14 -14.97 5.58
CA LYS A 44 2.00 -14.97 6.50
C LYS A 44 0.88 -14.03 6.05
N CYS A 45 1.20 -12.85 5.50
CA CYS A 45 0.19 -11.94 4.94
C CYS A 45 -0.65 -12.62 3.85
N PHE A 46 -0.02 -13.33 2.91
CA PHE A 46 -0.74 -14.11 1.91
C PHE A 46 -1.53 -15.27 2.54
N ARG A 47 -0.95 -16.00 3.49
CA ARG A 47 -1.61 -17.12 4.18
C ARG A 47 -2.89 -16.72 4.92
N VAL A 48 -2.97 -15.47 5.42
CA VAL A 48 -4.17 -14.94 6.07
C VAL A 48 -5.12 -14.23 5.10
N GLY A 49 -4.90 -14.35 3.78
CA GLY A 49 -5.84 -13.89 2.75
C GLY A 49 -5.61 -12.47 2.22
N MET A 50 -4.46 -11.83 2.47
CA MET A 50 -4.17 -10.55 1.82
C MET A 50 -3.89 -10.78 0.32
N GLN A 51 -4.63 -10.08 -0.55
CA GLN A 51 -4.56 -10.27 -2.01
C GLN A 51 -3.76 -9.16 -2.68
N LYS A 52 -2.74 -9.51 -3.46
CA LYS A 52 -1.90 -8.54 -4.17
C LYS A 52 -2.66 -7.84 -5.30
N ASP A 53 -3.64 -8.51 -5.90
CA ASP A 53 -4.37 -8.01 -7.08
C ASP A 53 -5.32 -6.85 -6.72
N LEU A 54 -5.62 -6.68 -5.43
CA LEU A 54 -6.36 -5.54 -4.90
C LEU A 54 -5.48 -4.31 -4.63
N ILE A 55 -4.17 -4.41 -4.88
CA ILE A 55 -3.25 -3.27 -4.81
C ILE A 55 -3.31 -2.55 -6.17
N LEU A 56 -3.69 -1.27 -6.16
CA LEU A 56 -3.72 -0.45 -7.36
C LEU A 56 -2.35 -0.47 -8.08
N SER A 57 -2.39 -0.65 -9.40
CA SER A 57 -1.22 -0.48 -10.27
C SER A 57 -0.72 0.97 -10.21
N GLU A 58 0.53 1.21 -10.64
CA GLU A 58 1.07 2.57 -10.69
C GLU A 58 0.24 3.49 -11.60
N ALA A 59 -0.24 2.97 -12.74
CA ALA A 59 -1.15 3.70 -13.63
C ALA A 59 -2.47 4.08 -12.92
N ALA A 60 -3.09 3.14 -12.20
CA ALA A 60 -4.34 3.39 -11.48
C ALA A 60 -4.15 4.37 -10.30
N LYS A 61 -2.99 4.33 -9.63
CA LYS A 61 -2.62 5.31 -8.60
C LYS A 61 -2.48 6.70 -9.20
N GLU A 62 -1.86 6.83 -10.37
CA GLU A 62 -1.70 8.10 -11.05
C GLU A 62 -3.04 8.69 -11.51
N ALA A 63 -3.88 7.88 -12.15
CA ALA A 63 -5.23 8.30 -12.52
C ALA A 63 -6.03 8.81 -11.31
N ARG A 64 -5.97 8.08 -10.18
CA ARG A 64 -6.61 8.53 -8.94
C ARG A 64 -6.03 9.85 -8.42
N ARG A 65 -4.71 10.04 -8.47
CA ARG A 65 -4.08 11.31 -8.06
C ARG A 65 -4.57 12.47 -8.91
N GLN A 66 -4.65 12.28 -10.23
CA GLN A 66 -5.15 13.29 -11.15
C GLN A 66 -6.62 13.65 -10.85
N THR A 67 -7.49 12.65 -10.68
CA THR A 67 -8.89 12.90 -10.33
C THR A 67 -9.03 13.65 -9.00
N VAL A 68 -8.26 13.28 -7.98
CA VAL A 68 -8.29 13.97 -6.68
C VAL A 68 -7.85 15.43 -6.82
N THR A 69 -6.78 15.70 -7.56
CA THR A 69 -6.28 17.05 -7.81
C THR A 69 -7.30 17.89 -8.59
N GLN A 70 -7.88 17.35 -9.65
CA GLN A 70 -8.92 18.01 -10.45
C GLN A 70 -10.15 18.33 -9.59
N ASN A 71 -10.61 17.39 -8.77
CA ASN A 71 -11.75 17.61 -7.88
C ASN A 71 -11.46 18.68 -6.82
N ARG A 72 -10.21 18.75 -6.31
CA ARG A 72 -9.78 19.83 -5.41
C ARG A 72 -9.83 21.19 -6.09
N GLN A 73 -9.29 21.30 -7.31
CA GLN A 73 -9.32 22.54 -8.10
C GLN A 73 -10.75 23.00 -8.41
N LYS A 74 -11.63 22.07 -8.83
CA LYS A 74 -13.05 22.37 -9.08
C LYS A 74 -13.75 22.88 -7.82
N ARG A 75 -13.50 22.28 -6.65
CA ARG A 75 -14.06 22.73 -5.37
C ARG A 75 -13.56 24.11 -4.99
N GLU A 76 -12.28 24.40 -5.22
CA GLU A 76 -11.70 25.72 -4.96
C GLU A 76 -12.28 26.79 -5.89
N LEU A 77 -12.40 26.49 -7.18
CA LEU A 77 -13.01 27.38 -8.16
C LEU A 77 -14.48 27.66 -7.80
N ALA A 78 -15.26 26.63 -7.47
CA ALA A 78 -16.66 26.79 -7.06
C ALA A 78 -16.80 27.63 -5.77
N LEU A 79 -15.86 27.52 -4.83
CA LEU A 79 -15.84 28.37 -3.64
C LEU A 79 -15.53 29.82 -3.98
N LYS A 80 -14.58 30.06 -4.88
CA LYS A 80 -14.22 31.41 -5.35
C LYS A 80 -15.36 32.06 -6.11
N THR A 81 -16.01 31.35 -7.04
CA THR A 81 -17.18 31.86 -7.78
C THR A 81 -18.30 32.27 -6.82
N LYS A 82 -18.65 31.41 -5.85
CA LYS A 82 -19.66 31.75 -4.83
C LYS A 82 -19.34 33.00 -4.00
N CYS A 83 -18.07 33.32 -3.80
CA CYS A 83 -17.65 34.50 -3.05
C CYS A 83 -17.69 35.78 -3.90
N LEU A 84 -17.62 35.66 -5.23
CA LEU A 84 -17.74 36.79 -6.16
C LEU A 84 -19.20 37.17 -6.42
N ASP A 85 -20.12 36.25 -6.17
CA ASP A 85 -21.57 36.44 -6.30
C ASP A 85 -22.23 37.03 -5.03
N LEU A 86 -21.43 37.45 -4.03
CA LEU A 86 -21.83 38.11 -2.77
C LEU A 86 -21.28 39.54 -2.74
#